data_AF-H1Y6Z8-F1
#
_entry.id   AF-H1Y6Z8-F1
#
_cell.length_a   1.000
_cell.length_b   1.000
_cell.length_c   1.000
_cell.angle_alpha   90.00
_cell.angle_beta   90.00
_cell.angle_gamma   90.00
#
_symmetry.space_group_name_H-M   'P 1'
#
loop_
_entity.id
_entity.type
_entity.pdbx_description
1 polymer ?
#
loop_
_entity_poly.entity_id
_entity_poly.type
_entity_poly.pdbx_seq_one_letter_code
_entity_poly.pdbx_strand_id
1 'polypeptide(L)' 'MTTLTITIPDNAKTKLSKFVKELGGEIVVDSESVSGKLVIKKAKLLADIQTGLNEVKAIREGKLKPLTMDDLLNDK' A
#
# COMPACT_ATOMS: atom_id res chain seq x y z
N MET A 1 0.18 19.52 -31.39
CA MET A 1 0.50 18.27 -30.67
C MET A 1 -0.64 17.30 -30.91
N THR A 2 -0.34 16.12 -31.45
CA THR A 2 -1.31 15.04 -31.64
C THR A 2 -1.06 13.98 -30.57
N THR A 3 -2.07 13.72 -29.73
CA THR A 3 -1.99 12.74 -28.65
C THR A 3 -2.62 11.44 -29.10
N LEU A 4 -1.88 10.34 -29.03
CA LEU A 4 -2.38 8.99 -29.29
C LEU A 4 -2.56 8.26 -27.96
N THR A 5 -3.78 7.81 -27.67
CA THR A 5 -4.06 7.00 -26.48
C THR A 5 -4.14 5.53 -26.85
N ILE A 6 -3.31 4.69 -26.23
CA ILE A 6 -3.28 3.25 -26.44
C ILE A 6 -3.44 2.51 -25.11
N THR A 7 -4.23 1.44 -25.12
CA THR A 7 -4.37 0.53 -23.98
C THR A 7 -3.26 -0.51 -24.03
N ILE A 8 -2.38 -0.50 -23.03
CA ILE A 8 -1.24 -1.42 -22.96
C ILE A 8 -1.51 -2.47 -21.86
N PRO A 9 -1.41 -3.77 -22.17
CA PRO A 9 -1.54 -4.82 -21.16
C PRO A 9 -0.39 -4.75 -20.13
N ASP A 10 -0.68 -5.05 -18.86
CA ASP A 10 0.24 -4.80 -17.73
C ASP A 10 1.60 -5.50 -17.87
N ASN A 11 1.63 -6.67 -18.50
CA ASN A 11 2.84 -7.43 -18.77
C ASN A 11 3.79 -6.73 -19.78
N ALA A 12 3.26 -5.88 -20.66
CA ALA A 12 4.02 -5.19 -21.70
C ALA A 12 4.55 -3.82 -21.25
N LYS A 13 4.01 -3.26 -20.16
CA LYS A 13 4.41 -1.93 -19.62
C LYS A 13 5.90 -1.82 -19.36
N THR A 14 6.51 -2.86 -18.79
CA THR A 14 7.94 -2.87 -18.45
C THR A 14 8.86 -3.01 -19.66
N LYS A 15 8.41 -3.71 -20.72
CA LYS A 15 9.17 -3.84 -21.97
C LYS A 15 9.11 -2.55 -22.78
N LEU A 16 7.92 -1.97 -22.89
CA LEU A 16 7.72 -0.69 -23.57
C LEU A 16 8.45 0.45 -22.85
N SER A 17 8.46 0.46 -21.52
CA SER A 17 9.18 1.51 -20.79
C SER A 17 10.70 1.45 -21.00
N LYS A 18 11.27 0.25 -21.16
CA LYS A 18 12.69 0.09 -21.51
C LYS A 18 12.96 0.54 -22.94
N PHE A 19 12.12 0.11 -23.89
CA PHE A 19 12.28 0.46 -25.30
C PHE A 19 12.17 1.96 -25.55
N VAL A 20 11.23 2.65 -24.90
CA VAL A 20 11.09 4.11 -25.01
C VAL A 20 12.34 4.83 -24.49
N LYS A 21 12.92 4.37 -23.37
CA LYS A 21 14.17 4.94 -22.83
C LYS A 21 15.38 4.69 -23.73
N GLU A 22 15.47 3.50 -24.34
CA GLU A 22 16.56 3.15 -25.27
C GLU A 22 16.53 4.01 -26.54
N LEU A 23 15.35 4.38 -27.01
CA LEU A 23 15.16 5.29 -28.15
C LEU A 23 15.27 6.78 -27.78
N GLY A 24 15.62 7.11 -26.54
CA GLY A 24 15.75 8.49 -26.06
C GLY A 24 14.42 9.20 -25.80
N GLY A 25 13.31 8.47 -25.74
CA GLY A 25 12.00 9.00 -25.38
C GLY A 25 11.84 9.15 -23.88
N GLU A 26 11.06 10.16 -23.47
CA GLU A 26 10.74 10.43 -22.07
C GLU A 26 9.35 9.85 -21.72
N ILE A 27 9.28 9.12 -20.62
CA ILE A 27 8.02 8.58 -20.11
C ILE A 27 7.53 9.49 -19.00
N VAL A 28 6.51 10.29 -19.30
CA VAL A 28 5.79 11.05 -18.30
C VAL A 28 4.78 10.10 -17.63
N VAL A 29 5.22 9.43 -16.57
CA VAL A 29 4.30 8.65 -15.72
C VAL A 29 3.67 9.61 -14.73
N ASP A 30 2.35 9.57 -14.63
CA ASP A 30 1.62 10.34 -13.63
C ASP A 30 1.98 9.85 -12.22
N SER A 31 2.92 10.55 -11.59
CA SER A 31 3.54 10.22 -10.30
C SER A 31 2.53 10.12 -9.15
N GLU A 32 1.32 10.68 -9.34
CA GLU A 32 0.20 10.59 -8.40
C GLU A 32 -0.24 9.15 -8.14
N SER A 33 -0.18 8.28 -9.16
CA SER A 33 -0.64 6.89 -9.06
C SER A 33 0.28 5.98 -8.22
N VAL A 34 1.57 6.32 -8.14
CA VAL A 34 2.56 5.60 -7.30
C VAL A 34 2.63 6.21 -5.90
N SER A 35 2.56 7.54 -5.81
CA SER A 35 2.48 8.30 -4.56
C SER A 35 1.25 7.90 -3.73
N GLY A 36 0.06 7.87 -4.34
CA GLY A 36 -1.19 7.55 -3.66
C GLY A 36 -1.18 6.15 -3.02
N LYS A 37 -0.66 5.13 -3.72
CA LYS A 37 -0.52 3.78 -3.14
C LYS A 37 0.45 3.72 -1.97
N LEU A 38 1.54 4.48 -2.00
CA LEU A 38 2.50 4.54 -0.89
C LEU A 38 1.94 5.30 0.30
N VAL A 39 1.22 6.39 0.06
CA VAL A 39 0.52 7.18 1.10
C VAL A 39 -0.56 6.35 1.78
N ILE A 40 -1.37 5.61 1.02
CA ILE A 40 -2.42 4.72 1.55
C ILE A 40 -1.80 3.61 2.42
N LYS A 41 -0.71 2.99 1.98
CA LYS A 41 -0.01 1.96 2.77
C LYS A 41 0.55 2.51 4.08
N LYS A 42 1.16 3.70 4.04
CA LYS A 42 1.67 4.37 5.26
C LYS A 42 0.54 4.76 6.21
N ALA A 43 -0.56 5.32 5.70
CA ALA A 43 -1.73 5.68 6.50
C ALA A 43 -2.34 4.44 7.17
N LYS A 44 -2.46 3.33 6.45
CA LYS A 44 -2.96 2.07 7.00
C LYS A 44 -2.04 1.55 8.12
N LEU A 45 -0.73 1.52 7.89
CA LEU A 45 0.24 1.06 8.88
C LEU A 45 0.23 1.93 10.15
N LEU A 46 0.10 3.25 10.01
CA LEU A 46 -0.03 4.15 11.16
C LEU A 46 -1.33 3.90 11.93
N ALA A 47 -2.45 3.67 11.24
CA ALA A 47 -3.73 3.34 11.85
C ALA A 47 -3.66 2.00 12.62
N ASP A 48 -3.00 0.99 12.06
CA ASP A 48 -2.81 -0.32 12.69
C ASP A 48 -1.98 -0.18 13.98
N ILE A 49 -0.88 0.59 13.94
CA ILE A 49 -0.05 0.89 15.13
C ILE A 49 -0.87 1.63 16.20
N GLN A 50 -1.64 2.64 15.81
CA GLN A 50 -2.45 3.41 16.75
C GLN A 50 -3.51 2.54 17.43
N THR A 51 -4.10 1.60 16.69
CA THR A 51 -5.08 0.65 17.22
C THR A 51 -4.45 -0.26 18.26
N GLY A 52 -3.29 -0.88 17.96
CA GLY A 52 -2.58 -1.72 18.93
C GLY A 52 -2.15 -0.97 20.20
N LEU A 53 -1.72 0.29 20.08
CA LEU A 53 -1.38 1.12 21.24
C LEU A 53 -2.62 1.43 22.11
N ASN A 54 -3.76 1.69 21.48
CA ASN A 54 -5.02 1.92 22.19
C ASN A 54 -5.52 0.65 22.91
N GLU A 55 -5.38 -0.53 22.30
CA GLU A 55 -5.71 -1.81 22.91
C GLU A 55 -4.87 -2.07 24.16
N VAL A 56 -3.54 -1.89 24.06
CA VAL A 56 -2.64 -2.04 25.22
C VAL A 56 -3.00 -1.06 26.33
N LYS A 57 -3.36 0.19 25.99
CA LYS A 57 -3.83 1.18 26.96
C LYS A 57 -5.13 0.74 27.63
N ALA A 58 -6.11 0.24 26.87
CA ALA A 58 -7.37 -0.24 27.41
C ALA A 58 -7.20 -1.47 28.31
N ILE A 59 -6.24 -2.35 28.01
CA ILE A 59 -5.87 -3.47 28.88
C ILE A 59 -5.29 -2.96 30.20
N ARG A 60 -4.38 -1.97 30.15
CA ARG A 60 -3.79 -1.37 31.36
C ARG A 60 -4.82 -0.65 32.23
N GLU A 61 -5.80 0.00 31.62
CA GLU A 61 -6.92 0.65 32.31
C GLU A 61 -7.99 -0.34 32.81
N GLY A 62 -7.83 -1.64 32.56
CA GLY A 62 -8.78 -2.69 32.96
C GLY A 62 -10.08 -2.70 32.17
N LYS A 63 -10.16 -1.95 31.06
CA LYS A 63 -11.33 -1.88 30.18
C LYS A 63 -11.38 -3.04 29.19
N LEU A 64 -10.26 -3.70 28.95
CA LEU A 64 -10.11 -4.83 28.03
C LEU A 64 -9.32 -5.95 28.73
N LYS A 65 -9.72 -7.20 28.50
CA LYS A 65 -8.97 -8.35 29.00
C LYS A 65 -7.81 -8.65 28.04
N PRO A 66 -6.61 -8.94 28.55
CA PRO A 66 -5.54 -9.44 27.71
C PRO A 66 -5.95 -10.80 27.13
N LEU A 67 -5.67 -11.02 25.84
CA LEU A 67 -5.85 -12.35 25.25
C LEU A 67 -4.84 -13.32 25.87
N THR A 68 -5.31 -14.50 26.21
CA THR A 68 -4.46 -15.61 26.64
C THR A 68 -3.94 -16.37 25.44
N MET A 69 -2.91 -17.19 25.66
CA MET A 69 -2.34 -18.01 24.59
C MET A 69 -3.35 -19.04 24.06
N ASP A 70 -4.25 -19.50 24.92
CA ASP A 70 -5.35 -20.39 24.52
C ASP A 70 -6.38 -19.68 23.65
N ASP A 71 -6.66 -18.40 23.91
CA ASP A 71 -7.55 -17.58 23.07
C ASP A 71 -6.94 -17.39 21.67
N LEU A 72 -5.63 -17.15 21.59
CA LEU A 72 -4.91 -16.95 20.31
C LEU A 72 -4.84 -18.22 19.44
N LEU A 73 -4.91 -19.40 20.05
CA LEU A 73 -4.76 -20.69 19.37
C LEU A 73 -6.09 -21.38 19.09
N ASN A 74 -7.12 -21.10 19.88
CA ASN A 74 -8.43 -21.76 19.79
C ASN A 74 -9.55 -20.85 19.29
N ASP A 75 -9.30 -19.57 18.97
CA ASP A 75 -10.27 -18.72 18.27
C ASP A 75 -10.58 -19.34 16.89
N LYS A 76 -11.74 -20.00 16.80
CA LYS A 76 -12.37 -20.49 15.57
C LYS A 76 -13.48 -19.55 15.14
#